data_AF-A0A964IN94-F1
#
_entry.id   AF-A0A964IN94-F1
#
_cell.length_a   1.000
_cell.length_b   1.000
_cell.length_c   1.000
_cell.angle_alpha   90.00
_cell.angle_beta   90.00
_cell.angle_gamma   90.00
#
_symmetry.space_group_name_H-M   'P 1'
#
loop_
_entity.id
_entity.type
_entity.pdbx_description
1 polymer ?
#
loop_
_entity_poly.entity_id
_entity_poly.type
_entity_poly.pdbx_seq_one_letter_code
_entity_poly.pdbx_strand_id
1 'polypeptide(L)'
;MRNGFKLTADDLLNLLLVGSDNAAARALARISPYGAEGFITKMNDKAAELGLINTRYADPSGLLAENVSSAYDLARLIAHASADDRVGGIMRKQTYTTQSGTRTITARSTNQIVLSGDIDVIGGKTGFINRSGYCLATLLRLPQSGQQVAFVVLGAKSNASRFWETRHLFNWISSRTKALLDGDAQHQQQDNND
;
A
#
# COMPACT_ATOMS: atom_id res chain seq x y z
N MET A 1 18.47 11.31 2.61
CA MET A 1 19.23 11.17 3.86
C MET A 1 20.57 11.86 3.69
N ARG A 2 20.88 12.83 4.55
CA ARG A 2 22.21 13.45 4.60
C ARG A 2 23.21 12.44 5.16
N ASN A 3 24.48 12.53 4.75
CA ASN A 3 25.56 11.72 5.32
C ASN A 3 25.57 11.86 6.85
N GLY A 4 25.73 10.75 7.57
CA GLY A 4 25.90 10.72 9.03
C GLY A 4 24.70 10.32 9.89
N PHE A 5 23.54 10.00 9.31
CA PHE A 5 22.46 9.35 10.07
C PHE A 5 22.77 7.86 10.30
N LYS A 6 22.64 7.39 11.55
CA LYS A 6 22.75 5.98 11.92
C LYS A 6 21.35 5.46 12.22
N LEU A 7 20.80 4.67 11.29
CA LEU A 7 19.46 4.10 11.37
C LEU A 7 19.55 2.59 11.18
N THR A 8 18.68 1.86 11.87
CA THR A 8 18.54 0.42 11.70
C THR A 8 17.79 0.09 10.40
N ALA A 9 17.87 -1.15 9.93
CA ALA A 9 17.06 -1.59 8.79
C ALA A 9 15.55 -1.47 9.07
N ASP A 10 15.13 -1.66 10.32
CA ASP A 10 13.72 -1.47 10.72
C ASP A 10 13.30 -0.01 10.64
N ASP A 11 14.15 0.92 11.10
CA ASP A 11 13.90 2.37 10.93
C ASP A 11 13.72 2.73 9.46
N LEU A 12 14.61 2.25 8.60
CA LEU A 12 14.54 2.51 7.16
C LEU A 12 13.24 1.94 6.56
N LEU A 13 12.84 0.73 6.96
CA LEU A 13 11.60 0.12 6.47
C LEU A 13 10.37 0.91 6.91
N ASN A 14 10.33 1.39 8.15
CA ASN A 14 9.25 2.24 8.64
C ASN A 14 9.21 3.60 7.92
N LEU A 15 10.36 4.27 7.74
CA LEU A 15 10.44 5.53 7.00
C LEU A 15 9.99 5.37 5.54
N LEU A 16 10.36 4.25 4.91
CA LEU A 16 9.92 3.89 3.56
C LEU A 16 8.41 3.71 3.47
N LEU A 17 7.83 2.87 4.33
CA LEU A 17 6.43 2.46 4.20
C LEU A 17 5.45 3.51 4.76
N VAL A 18 5.79 4.18 5.85
CA VAL A 18 4.95 5.23 6.47
C VAL A 18 5.09 6.54 5.69
N GLY A 19 6.32 7.03 5.54
CA GLY A 19 6.60 8.36 4.99
C GLY A 19 6.82 8.40 3.48
N SER A 20 6.93 7.24 2.81
CA SER A 20 7.38 7.16 1.41
C SER A 20 8.79 7.73 1.20
N ASP A 21 9.71 7.53 2.16
CA ASP A 21 11.06 8.09 2.06
C ASP A 21 11.91 7.37 1.00
N ASN A 22 12.17 8.07 -0.12
CA ASN A 22 12.94 7.55 -1.24
C ASN A 22 14.41 7.28 -0.88
N ALA A 23 14.98 8.01 0.09
CA ALA A 23 16.35 7.77 0.51
C ALA A 23 16.44 6.51 1.39
N ALA A 24 15.40 6.21 2.18
CA ALA A 24 15.28 4.95 2.91
C ALA A 24 15.19 3.77 1.94
N ALA A 25 14.38 3.88 0.88
CA ALA A 25 14.30 2.86 -0.17
C ALA A 25 15.68 2.55 -0.78
N ARG A 26 16.40 3.59 -1.19
CA ARG A 26 17.75 3.45 -1.76
C ARG A 26 18.78 2.96 -0.73
N ALA A 27 18.63 3.32 0.54
CA ALA A 27 19.52 2.84 1.60
C ALA A 27 19.33 1.34 1.83
N LEU A 28 18.08 0.88 1.94
CA LEU A 28 17.74 -0.55 2.04
C LEU A 28 18.30 -1.34 0.87
N ALA A 29 18.14 -0.84 -0.36
CA ALA A 29 18.71 -1.48 -1.55
C ALA A 29 20.24 -1.55 -1.50
N ARG A 30 20.93 -0.50 -1.04
CA ARG A 30 22.40 -0.48 -0.93
C ARG A 30 22.95 -1.43 0.14
N ILE A 31 22.28 -1.55 1.29
CA ILE A 31 22.75 -2.40 2.40
C ILE A 31 22.30 -3.87 2.25
N SER A 32 21.46 -4.15 1.26
CA SER A 32 21.11 -5.51 0.86
C SER A 32 22.37 -6.35 0.58
N PRO A 33 22.38 -7.66 0.90
CA PRO A 33 23.49 -8.54 0.56
C PRO A 33 23.74 -8.65 -0.96
N TYR A 34 22.79 -8.21 -1.78
CA TYR A 34 22.87 -8.22 -3.24
C TYR A 34 23.36 -6.88 -3.84
N GLY A 35 23.61 -5.87 -3.00
CA GLY A 35 23.83 -4.49 -3.47
C GLY A 35 22.61 -3.88 -4.17
N ALA A 36 22.76 -2.65 -4.67
CA ALA A 36 21.64 -1.91 -5.24
C ALA A 36 21.08 -2.53 -6.53
N GLU A 37 21.95 -2.95 -7.45
CA GLU A 37 21.54 -3.59 -8.71
C GLU A 37 20.91 -4.96 -8.45
N GLY A 38 21.54 -5.80 -7.63
CA GLY A 38 20.99 -7.11 -7.29
C GLY A 38 19.68 -7.00 -6.49
N PHE A 39 19.47 -5.94 -5.72
CA PHE A 39 18.17 -5.66 -5.09
C PHE A 39 17.09 -5.41 -6.14
N ILE A 40 17.37 -4.63 -7.19
CA ILE A 40 16.43 -4.39 -8.30
C ILE A 40 16.16 -5.69 -9.06
N THR A 41 17.17 -6.53 -9.28
CA THR A 41 16.97 -7.89 -9.82
C THR A 41 16.00 -8.67 -8.94
N LYS A 42 16.19 -8.68 -7.62
CA LYS A 42 15.29 -9.38 -6.69
C LYS A 42 13.87 -8.82 -6.66
N MET A 43 13.69 -7.52 -6.87
CA MET A 43 12.36 -6.93 -7.03
C MET A 43 11.64 -7.48 -8.27
N ASN A 44 12.35 -7.59 -9.39
CA ASN A 44 11.80 -8.15 -10.64
C ASN A 44 11.61 -9.68 -10.55
N ASP A 45 12.52 -10.42 -9.90
CA ASP A 45 12.36 -11.84 -9.60
C ASP A 45 11.07 -12.08 -8.80
N LYS A 46 10.84 -11.27 -7.76
CA LYS A 46 9.63 -11.36 -6.95
C LYS A 46 8.38 -11.00 -7.74
N ALA A 47 8.44 -10.00 -8.64
CA ALA A 47 7.33 -9.69 -9.53
C ALA A 47 6.98 -10.89 -10.43
N ALA A 48 7.99 -11.55 -11.00
CA ALA A 48 7.80 -12.75 -11.81
C ALA A 48 7.23 -13.93 -10.99
N GLU A 49 7.75 -14.18 -9.79
CA GLU A 49 7.27 -15.22 -8.86
C GLU A 49 5.78 -15.03 -8.51
N LEU A 50 5.37 -13.77 -8.30
CA LEU A 50 3.98 -13.43 -8.04
C LEU A 50 3.12 -13.39 -9.31
N GLY A 51 3.70 -13.60 -10.51
CA GLY A 51 3.00 -13.53 -11.79
C GLY A 51 2.50 -12.12 -12.13
N LEU A 52 3.24 -11.08 -11.73
CA LEU A 52 2.95 -9.67 -12.03
C LEU A 52 3.50 -9.33 -13.43
N ILE A 53 2.87 -9.88 -14.47
CA ILE A 53 3.38 -9.86 -15.85
C ILE A 53 3.46 -8.47 -16.48
N ASN A 54 2.77 -7.47 -15.91
CA ASN A 54 2.79 -6.09 -16.39
C ASN A 54 3.64 -5.19 -15.47
N THR A 55 4.44 -5.78 -14.57
CA THR A 55 5.24 -5.07 -13.58
C THR A 55 6.73 -5.17 -13.89
N ARG A 56 7.41 -4.02 -13.90
CA ARG A 56 8.87 -3.93 -14.00
C ARG A 56 9.38 -2.83 -13.10
N TYR A 57 10.44 -3.13 -12.35
CA TYR A 57 11.11 -2.17 -11.49
C TYR A 57 12.44 -1.73 -12.09
N ALA A 58 12.67 -0.42 -12.13
CA ALA A 58 13.90 0.20 -12.57
C ALA A 58 14.70 0.80 -11.40
N ASP A 59 14.03 1.14 -10.30
CA ASP A 59 14.69 1.59 -9.07
C ASP A 59 13.82 1.26 -7.84
N PRO A 60 14.41 1.20 -6.63
CA PRO A 60 13.69 0.79 -5.43
C PRO A 60 12.73 1.86 -4.86
N SER A 61 12.82 3.12 -5.31
CA SER A 61 12.02 4.24 -4.81
C SER A 61 10.83 4.61 -5.69
N GLY A 62 10.77 4.12 -6.93
CA GLY A 62 9.71 4.48 -7.89
C GLY A 62 9.87 5.86 -8.51
N LEU A 63 11.08 6.45 -8.47
CA LEU A 63 11.36 7.77 -9.05
C LEU A 63 11.61 7.71 -10.55
N LEU A 64 12.11 6.58 -11.06
CA LEU A 64 12.30 6.35 -12.48
C LEU A 64 10.95 6.05 -13.14
N ALA A 65 10.71 6.69 -14.29
CA ALA A 65 9.50 6.50 -15.08
C ALA A 65 9.36 5.08 -15.65
N GLU A 66 10.48 4.36 -15.68
CA GLU A 66 10.61 2.99 -16.14
C GLU A 66 10.08 1.97 -15.11
N ASN A 67 9.75 2.42 -13.89
CA ASN A 67 8.91 1.63 -12.99
C ASN A 67 7.48 1.64 -13.53
N VAL A 68 7.03 0.49 -14.01
CA VAL A 68 5.72 0.31 -14.63
C VAL A 68 4.99 -0.85 -13.97
N SER A 69 3.67 -0.74 -13.89
CA SER A 69 2.79 -1.76 -13.33
C SER A 69 1.37 -1.58 -13.89
N SER A 70 0.52 -2.58 -13.72
CA SER A 70 -0.93 -2.46 -13.94
C SER A 70 -1.69 -2.32 -12.61
N ALA A 71 -2.95 -1.89 -12.67
CA ALA A 71 -3.82 -1.86 -11.49
C ALA A 71 -4.06 -3.26 -10.91
N TYR A 72 -4.20 -4.25 -11.79
CA TYR A 72 -4.39 -5.66 -11.42
C TYR A 72 -3.18 -6.23 -10.69
N ASP A 73 -1.98 -5.98 -11.23
CA ASP A 73 -0.72 -6.43 -10.62
C ASP A 73 -0.52 -5.78 -9.24
N LEU A 74 -0.80 -4.48 -9.12
CA LEU A 74 -0.70 -3.78 -7.83
C LEU A 74 -1.74 -4.27 -6.81
N ALA A 75 -2.94 -4.68 -7.26
CA ALA A 75 -3.94 -5.27 -6.38
C ALA A 75 -3.44 -6.59 -5.78
N ARG A 76 -2.79 -7.43 -6.60
CA ARG A 76 -2.16 -8.68 -6.14
C ARG A 76 -0.97 -8.42 -5.24
N LEU A 77 -0.12 -7.45 -5.60
CA LEU A 77 1.05 -7.08 -4.81
C LEU A 77 0.66 -6.54 -3.44
N ILE A 78 -0.32 -5.63 -3.35
CA ILE A 78 -0.72 -5.05 -2.06
C ILE A 78 -1.40 -6.10 -1.18
N ALA A 79 -2.16 -7.02 -1.76
CA ALA A 79 -2.73 -8.15 -1.03
C ALA A 79 -1.62 -9.05 -0.45
N HIS A 80 -0.64 -9.44 -1.28
CA HIS A 80 0.51 -10.24 -0.84
C HIS A 80 1.33 -9.54 0.25
N ALA A 81 1.71 -8.28 0.03
CA ALA A 81 2.53 -7.52 0.97
C ALA A 81 1.82 -7.25 2.30
N SER A 82 0.49 -7.06 2.29
CA SER A 82 -0.27 -6.79 3.51
C SER A 82 -0.51 -8.04 4.36
N ALA A 83 -0.31 -9.24 3.80
CA ALA A 83 -0.41 -10.51 4.53
C ALA A 83 0.82 -10.79 5.40
N ASP A 84 1.96 -10.11 5.17
CA ASP A 84 3.11 -10.14 6.07
C ASP A 84 2.83 -9.23 7.27
N ASP A 85 2.83 -9.79 8.48
CA ASP A 85 2.47 -9.07 9.71
C ASP A 85 3.33 -7.83 9.96
N ARG A 86 4.61 -7.89 9.59
CA ARG A 86 5.53 -6.77 9.76
C ARG A 86 5.24 -5.68 8.74
N VAL A 87 5.16 -6.02 7.47
CA VAL A 87 4.93 -5.06 6.38
C VAL A 87 3.55 -4.43 6.49
N GLY A 88 2.50 -5.24 6.63
CA GLY A 88 1.13 -4.77 6.85
C GLY A 88 1.02 -3.95 8.14
N GLY A 89 1.63 -4.40 9.23
CA GLY A 89 1.67 -3.66 10.50
C GLY A 89 2.28 -2.26 10.38
N ILE A 90 3.36 -2.11 9.61
CA ILE A 90 3.98 -0.81 9.36
C ILE A 90 3.09 0.08 8.48
N MET A 91 2.50 -0.47 7.40
CA MET A 91 1.64 0.30 6.48
C MET A 91 0.40 0.92 7.17
N ARG A 92 -0.05 0.34 8.28
CA ARG A 92 -1.17 0.85 9.09
C ARG A 92 -0.81 1.96 10.08
N LYS A 93 0.48 2.25 10.28
CA LYS A 93 0.91 3.28 11.23
C LYS A 93 0.55 4.68 10.71
N GLN A 94 -0.03 5.50 11.57
CA GLN A 94 -0.28 6.93 11.28
C GLN A 94 1.01 7.74 11.32
N THR A 95 1.92 7.39 12.22
CA THR A 95 3.23 8.04 12.39
C THR A 95 4.28 7.01 12.80
N TYR A 96 5.54 7.34 12.54
CA TYR A 96 6.70 6.62 13.05
C TYR A 96 7.78 7.62 13.43
N THR A 97 8.34 7.50 14.62
CA THR A 97 9.41 8.37 15.10
C THR A 97 10.60 7.51 15.48
N THR A 98 11.77 7.91 14.99
CA THR A 98 13.06 7.30 15.34
C THR A 98 14.08 8.40 15.66
N GLN A 99 15.23 8.01 16.20
CA GLN A 99 16.33 8.90 16.52
C GLN A 99 17.62 8.45 15.84
N SER A 100 18.45 9.42 15.49
CA SER A 100 19.82 9.17 15.08
C SER A 100 20.73 10.19 15.74
N GLY A 101 21.43 9.78 16.80
CA GLY A 101 22.13 10.70 17.70
C GLY A 101 21.14 11.63 18.39
N THR A 102 21.37 12.94 18.34
CA THR A 102 20.48 13.95 18.95
C THR A 102 19.30 14.36 18.05
N ARG A 103 19.18 13.79 16.85
CA ARG A 103 18.14 14.18 15.88
C ARG A 103 16.97 13.21 15.93
N THR A 104 15.78 13.75 16.16
CA THR A 104 14.50 13.06 15.99
C THR A 104 14.06 13.13 14.53
N ILE A 105 13.64 11.99 13.98
CA ILE A 105 13.10 11.86 12.62
C ILE A 105 11.69 11.30 12.77
N THR A 106 10.69 12.03 12.27
CA THR A 106 9.29 11.59 12.28
C THR A 106 8.77 11.49 10.86
N ALA A 107 8.27 10.30 10.51
CA ALA A 107 7.48 10.06 9.32
C ALA A 107 5.99 10.08 9.69
N ARG A 108 5.18 10.76 8.87
CA ARG A 108 3.71 10.70 8.93
C ARG A 108 3.22 9.92 7.73
N SER A 109 2.19 9.10 7.95
CA SER A 109 1.56 8.33 6.88
C SER A 109 1.13 9.24 5.74
N THR A 110 1.49 8.85 4.52
CA THR A 110 1.01 9.52 3.31
C THR A 110 -0.40 9.08 2.93
N ASN A 111 -0.91 7.99 3.51
CA ASN A 111 -2.25 7.46 3.27
C ASN A 111 -3.28 8.17 4.16
N GLN A 112 -4.12 9.02 3.58
CA GLN A 112 -5.12 9.77 4.32
C GLN A 112 -6.21 8.89 4.93
N ILE A 113 -6.45 7.69 4.41
CA ILE A 113 -7.44 6.74 4.96
C ILE A 113 -6.94 6.17 6.30
N VAL A 114 -5.63 5.90 6.40
CA VAL A 114 -4.99 5.51 7.67
C VAL A 114 -5.06 6.65 8.70
N LEU A 115 -4.86 7.90 8.24
CA LEU A 115 -4.89 9.06 9.12
C LEU A 115 -6.29 9.40 9.64
N SER A 116 -7.35 9.16 8.86
CA SER A 116 -8.73 9.42 9.29
C SER A 116 -9.27 8.32 10.21
N GLY A 117 -8.85 7.07 10.03
CA GLY A 117 -9.29 5.94 10.88
C GLY A 117 -10.78 5.58 10.72
N ASP A 118 -11.42 6.08 9.67
CA ASP A 118 -12.84 5.84 9.33
C ASP A 118 -13.08 4.50 8.62
N ILE A 119 -12.03 3.89 8.07
CA ILE A 119 -12.07 2.62 7.35
C ILE A 119 -11.00 1.69 7.90
N ASP A 120 -11.30 0.40 8.04
CA ASP A 120 -10.33 -0.62 8.43
C ASP A 120 -9.33 -0.87 7.29
N VAL A 121 -8.12 -0.32 7.45
CA VAL A 121 -7.02 -0.47 6.50
C VAL A 121 -6.15 -1.65 6.92
N ILE A 122 -5.95 -2.62 6.04
CA ILE A 122 -5.06 -3.76 6.28
C ILE A 122 -3.62 -3.42 5.83
N GLY A 123 -3.49 -2.66 4.75
CA GLY A 123 -2.22 -2.13 4.25
C GLY A 123 -2.46 -1.19 3.06
N GLY A 124 -1.45 -0.42 2.68
CA GLY A 124 -1.58 0.50 1.56
C GLY A 124 -0.33 1.31 1.28
N LYS A 125 -0.20 1.78 0.04
CA LYS A 125 0.90 2.63 -0.40
C LYS A 125 0.41 3.67 -1.40
N THR A 126 0.85 4.91 -1.18
CA THR A 126 0.64 6.02 -2.12
C THR A 126 1.85 6.21 -3.03
N GLY A 127 1.64 6.69 -4.24
CA GLY A 127 2.69 7.10 -5.17
C GLY A 127 2.38 8.43 -5.84
N PHE A 128 3.42 9.16 -6.23
CA PHE A 128 3.32 10.36 -7.07
C PHE A 128 4.66 10.67 -7.73
N ILE A 129 4.65 10.75 -9.06
CA ILE A 129 5.58 11.52 -9.88
C ILE A 129 4.76 12.20 -10.98
N ASN A 130 5.29 13.26 -11.60
CA ASN A 130 4.56 14.02 -12.63
C ASN A 130 4.03 13.11 -13.76
N ARG A 131 4.79 12.08 -14.14
CA ARG A 131 4.41 11.15 -15.20
C ARG A 131 3.32 10.15 -14.80
N SER A 132 3.25 9.75 -13.53
CA SER A 132 2.29 8.75 -13.05
C SER A 132 0.98 9.36 -12.57
N GLY A 133 0.93 10.67 -12.35
CA GLY A 133 -0.12 11.29 -11.54
C GLY A 133 -0.14 10.75 -10.10
N TYR A 134 -1.24 10.95 -9.40
CA TYR A 134 -1.42 10.50 -8.03
C TYR A 134 -1.98 9.08 -7.99
N CYS A 135 -1.25 8.17 -7.36
CA CYS A 135 -1.60 6.75 -7.25
C CYS A 135 -1.85 6.33 -5.81
N LEU A 136 -2.72 5.34 -5.62
CA LEU A 136 -2.98 4.65 -4.35
C LEU A 136 -3.29 3.18 -4.64
N ALA A 137 -2.60 2.27 -3.98
CA ALA A 137 -3.01 0.88 -3.84
C ALA A 137 -3.23 0.60 -2.35
N THR A 138 -4.39 0.08 -1.97
CA THR A 138 -4.75 -0.17 -0.56
C THR A 138 -5.59 -1.42 -0.43
N LEU A 139 -5.41 -2.17 0.66
CA LEU A 139 -6.23 -3.31 1.05
C LEU A 139 -7.11 -2.89 2.23
N LEU A 140 -8.43 -2.93 2.05
CA LEU A 140 -9.42 -2.47 3.03
C LEU A 140 -10.33 -3.64 3.42
N ARG A 141 -10.78 -3.68 4.67
CA ARG A 141 -11.78 -4.65 5.12
C ARG A 141 -13.18 -4.08 4.96
N LEU A 142 -14.06 -4.83 4.31
CA LEU A 142 -15.48 -4.50 4.23
C LEU A 142 -16.15 -4.78 5.58
N PRO A 143 -16.89 -3.82 6.16
CA PRO A 143 -17.45 -3.98 7.50
C PRO A 143 -18.61 -5.00 7.55
N GLN A 144 -19.29 -5.25 6.43
CA GLN A 144 -20.44 -6.17 6.39
C GLN A 144 -20.03 -7.64 6.34
N SER A 145 -19.01 -7.97 5.55
CA SER A 145 -18.59 -9.36 5.30
C SER A 145 -17.26 -9.73 5.96
N GLY A 146 -16.49 -8.75 6.45
CA GLY A 146 -15.13 -8.97 6.91
C GLY A 146 -14.13 -9.29 5.79
N GLN A 147 -14.57 -9.33 4.52
CA GLN A 147 -13.72 -9.60 3.37
C GLN A 147 -12.72 -8.45 3.16
N GLN A 148 -11.51 -8.80 2.74
CA GLN A 148 -10.46 -7.84 2.39
C GLN A 148 -10.47 -7.62 0.89
N VAL A 149 -10.58 -6.35 0.46
CA VAL A 149 -10.66 -5.97 -0.95
C VAL A 149 -9.56 -4.97 -1.28
N ALA A 150 -8.85 -5.23 -2.37
CA ALA A 150 -7.82 -4.34 -2.88
C ALA A 150 -8.45 -3.25 -3.76
N PHE A 151 -8.15 -1.99 -3.46
CA PHE A 151 -8.54 -0.82 -4.24
C PHE A 151 -7.30 -0.18 -4.83
N VAL A 152 -7.28 -0.01 -6.15
CA VAL A 152 -6.14 0.57 -6.86
C VAL A 152 -6.62 1.70 -7.76
N VAL A 153 -6.12 2.91 -7.50
CA VAL A 153 -6.35 4.11 -8.30
C VAL A 153 -5.00 4.57 -8.84
N LEU A 154 -4.90 4.70 -10.17
CA LEU A 154 -3.71 5.15 -10.88
C LEU A 154 -4.03 6.43 -11.66
N GLY A 155 -3.07 7.36 -11.77
CA GLY A 155 -3.22 8.52 -12.64
C GLY A 155 -4.21 9.58 -12.17
N ALA A 156 -4.54 9.64 -10.87
CA ALA A 156 -5.48 10.64 -10.39
C ALA A 156 -4.90 12.06 -10.55
N LYS A 157 -5.76 13.04 -10.88
CA LYS A 157 -5.33 14.42 -11.21
C LYS A 157 -4.83 15.21 -9.99
N SER A 158 -5.26 14.85 -8.79
CA SER A 158 -4.84 15.50 -7.55
C SER A 158 -4.62 14.51 -6.41
N ASN A 159 -3.90 14.96 -5.39
CA ASN A 159 -3.72 14.19 -4.17
C ASN A 159 -5.06 13.87 -3.47
N ALA A 160 -6.01 14.79 -3.51
CA ALA A 160 -7.34 14.57 -2.91
C ALA A 160 -8.15 13.56 -3.73
N SER A 161 -8.11 13.64 -5.06
CA SER A 161 -8.95 12.80 -5.92
C SER A 161 -8.64 11.31 -5.75
N ARG A 162 -7.37 10.89 -5.59
CA ARG A 162 -7.08 9.45 -5.40
C ARG A 162 -7.79 8.84 -4.19
N PHE A 163 -7.94 9.61 -3.10
CA PHE A 163 -8.61 9.15 -1.89
C PHE A 163 -10.13 9.23 -2.02
N TRP A 164 -10.63 10.26 -2.72
CA TRP A 164 -12.05 10.41 -3.03
C TRP A 164 -12.55 9.24 -3.90
N GLU A 165 -11.86 8.93 -5.00
CA GLU A 165 -12.18 7.79 -5.87
C GLU A 165 -12.14 6.46 -5.10
N THR A 166 -11.12 6.26 -4.26
CA THR A 166 -11.01 5.05 -3.44
C THR A 166 -12.18 4.92 -2.46
N ARG A 167 -12.60 6.00 -1.81
CA ARG A 167 -13.77 5.99 -0.92
C ARG A 167 -15.07 5.74 -1.67
N HIS A 168 -15.22 6.26 -2.89
CA HIS A 168 -16.38 5.96 -3.74
C HIS A 168 -16.46 4.49 -4.10
N LEU A 169 -15.36 3.89 -4.54
CA LEU A 169 -15.31 2.47 -4.83
C LEU A 169 -15.61 1.63 -3.58
N PHE A 170 -15.05 2.01 -2.42
CA PHE A 170 -15.30 1.35 -1.14
C PHE A 170 -16.77 1.41 -0.74
N ASN A 171 -17.39 2.58 -0.81
CA ASN A 171 -18.80 2.77 -0.46
C ASN A 171 -19.72 2.01 -1.43
N TRP A 172 -19.41 2.07 -2.73
CA TRP A 172 -20.15 1.36 -3.75
C TRP A 172 -20.14 -0.16 -3.50
N ILE A 173 -18.98 -0.77 -3.31
CA ILE A 173 -18.91 -2.23 -3.08
C ILE A 173 -19.47 -2.62 -1.71
N SER A 174 -19.28 -1.80 -0.67
CA SER A 174 -19.86 -2.05 0.66
C SER A 174 -21.39 -2.06 0.60
N SER A 175 -22.01 -1.12 -0.13
CA SER A 175 -23.47 -1.09 -0.31
C SER A 175 -24.01 -2.29 -1.09
N ARG A 176 -23.29 -2.73 -2.13
CA ARG A 176 -23.65 -3.93 -2.91
C ARG A 176 -23.54 -5.20 -2.07
N THR A 177 -22.46 -5.33 -1.30
CA THR A 177 -22.25 -6.47 -0.40
C THR A 177 -23.34 -6.53 0.66
N LYS A 178 -23.70 -5.37 1.25
CA LYS A 178 -24.82 -5.28 2.19
C LYS A 178 -26.12 -5.77 1.57
N ALA A 179 -26.47 -5.26 0.38
CA ALA A 179 -27.71 -5.63 -0.29
C ALA A 179 -27.80 -7.14 -0.61
N LEU A 180 -26.69 -7.77 -0.99
CA LEU A 180 -26.63 -9.22 -1.21
C LEU A 180 -26.87 -10.00 0.09
N LEU A 181 -26.18 -9.62 1.17
CA LEU A 181 -26.32 -10.29 2.48
C LEU A 181 -27.73 -10.09 3.08
N ASP A 182 -28.33 -8.91 2.92
CA ASP A 182 -29.68 -8.62 3.39
C ASP A 182 -30.74 -9.40 2.58
N GLY A 183 -30.52 -9.60 1.28
CA GLY A 183 -31.42 -10.37 0.40
C GLY A 183 -31.42 -11.87 0.69
N ASP A 184 -30.24 -12.44 0.97
CA ASP A 184 -30.11 -13.86 1.36
C ASP A 184 -30.82 -14.16 2.69
N ALA A 185 -30.81 -13.21 3.64
CA ALA A 185 -31.49 -13.35 4.93
C ALA A 185 -33.02 -13.36 4.80
N GLN A 186 -33.59 -12.63 3.83
CA GLN A 186 -35.03 -12.60 3.59
C GLN A 186 -35.54 -13.89 2.94
N HIS A 187 -34.76 -14.50 2.05
CA HIS A 187 -35.10 -15.79 1.45
C HIS A 187 -35.10 -16.94 2.48
N GLN A 188 -34.14 -16.97 3.41
CA GLN A 188 -34.07 -18.01 4.46
C GLN A 188 -35.19 -17.93 5.52
N GLN A 189 -35.87 -16.78 5.66
CA GLN A 189 -37.03 -16.64 6.56
C GLN A 189 -38.36 -17.06 5.91
N GLN A 190 -38.44 -17.07 4.58
CA GLN A 190 -39.62 -17.59 3.88
C GLN A 190 -39.64 -19.11 3.82
N ASP A 191 -38.48 -19.76 3.65
CA ASP A 191 -38.39 -21.23 3.56
C ASP A 191 -38.57 -21.96 4.92
N ASN A 192 -38.53 -21.25 6.06
CA ASN A 192 -38.73 -21.82 7.40
C ASN A 192 -40.16 -21.66 7.95
N ASN A 193 -41.08 -21.07 7.15
CA ASN A 193 -42.47 -20.83 7.53
C ASN A 193 -43.49 -21.67 6.72
N ASP A 194 -43.02 -22.59 5.87
CA ASP A 194 -43.81 -23.63 5.19
C ASP A 194 -43.51 -25.02 5.80
#